data_AF-A0A699R795-F1
#
_entry.id   AF-A0A699R795-F1
#
_cell.length_a   1.000
_cell.length_b   1.000
_cell.length_c   1.000
_cell.angle_alpha   90.00
_cell.angle_beta   90.00
_cell.angle_gamma   90.00
#
_symmetry.space_group_name_H-M   'P 1'
#
loop_
_entity.id
_entity.type
_entity.pdbx_description
1 polymer ?
#
loop_
_entity_poly.entity_id
_entity_poly.type
_entity_poly.pdbx_seq_one_letter_code
_entity_poly.pdbx_strand_id
1 'polypeptide(L)'
;SFATEFPEKIAYAMSRSLDGPWEYKGLLNEIAGNSNTNHQSIIDFKGKSYFIYHNGGMDVKGSSYRRSVCIDYLYYNKDGTLKRVQMTTEGLEQVALPDDRAQAFVILEGLLAELQLVRRHLAYLDIVAELAHHGHIGAKFQALALVPVGDVTRQGIGRKEVEEAPLHVDPLQRVGIVGGPKL
;
A
#
# COMPACT_ATOMS: atom_id res chain seq x y z
N SER A 1 5.48 -4.80 15.35
CA SER A 1 6.03 -3.45 15.06
C SER A 1 4.87 -2.47 14.94
N PHE A 2 5.11 -1.17 15.08
CA PHE A 2 4.07 -0.15 15.07
C PHE A 2 4.61 1.20 14.57
N ALA A 3 3.73 2.02 13.99
CA ALA A 3 4.04 3.41 13.65
C ALA A 3 4.18 4.25 14.92
N THR A 4 5.13 5.18 14.93
CA THR A 4 5.42 6.07 16.06
C THR A 4 5.86 7.43 15.55
N GLU A 5 5.71 8.48 16.38
CA GLU A 5 6.00 9.88 16.03
C GLU A 5 5.11 10.43 14.91
N PHE A 6 5.34 11.69 14.52
CA PHE A 6 4.78 12.30 13.32
C PHE A 6 5.73 13.41 12.81
N PRO A 7 6.28 13.34 11.59
CA PRO A 7 6.12 12.28 10.58
C PRO A 7 6.50 10.88 11.08
N GLU A 8 5.74 9.87 10.64
CA GLU A 8 5.79 8.53 11.22
C GLU A 8 7.10 7.80 10.90
N LYS A 9 7.69 7.21 11.93
CA LYS A 9 8.70 6.15 11.85
C LYS A 9 8.07 4.81 12.23
N ILE A 10 8.79 3.72 12.04
CA ILE A 10 8.38 2.42 12.60
C ILE A 10 9.28 2.06 13.76
N ALA A 11 8.68 1.64 14.87
CA ALA A 11 9.37 1.00 15.97
C ALA A 11 8.89 -0.44 16.17
N TYR A 12 9.56 -1.19 17.04
CA TYR A 12 9.14 -2.53 17.37
C TYR A 12 9.42 -2.90 18.82
N ALA A 13 8.66 -3.90 19.27
CA ALA A 13 8.82 -4.54 20.55
C ALA A 13 8.77 -6.06 20.36
N MET A 14 9.38 -6.81 21.26
CA MET A 14 9.42 -8.27 21.24
C MET A 14 8.84 -8.83 22.53
N SER A 15 8.19 -9.99 22.44
CA SER A 15 7.74 -10.76 23.60
C SER A 15 7.90 -12.26 23.32
N ARG A 16 7.93 -13.04 24.40
CA ARG A 16 7.85 -14.51 24.35
C ARG A 16 6.41 -15.01 24.41
N SER A 17 5.42 -14.13 24.63
CA SER A 17 3.99 -14.45 24.65
C SER A 17 3.21 -13.46 23.79
N LEU A 18 2.09 -13.92 23.21
CA LEU A 18 1.18 -13.06 22.44
C LEU A 18 0.55 -11.96 23.30
N ASP A 19 0.39 -12.22 24.61
CA ASP A 19 -0.21 -11.27 25.56
C ASP A 19 0.84 -10.36 26.22
N GLY A 20 2.11 -10.50 25.86
CA GLY A 20 3.20 -9.76 26.48
C GLY A 20 3.75 -10.40 27.76
N PRO A 21 4.54 -9.66 28.56
CA PRO A 21 4.89 -8.25 28.37
C PRO A 21 5.73 -8.03 27.10
N TRP A 22 5.56 -6.88 26.46
CA TRP A 22 6.28 -6.49 25.25
C TRP A 22 7.43 -5.54 25.59
N GLU A 23 8.66 -5.93 25.24
CA GLU A 23 9.85 -5.14 25.47
C GLU A 23 10.19 -4.31 24.24
N TYR A 24 10.26 -2.98 24.37
CA TYR A 24 10.65 -2.08 23.28
C TYR A 24 12.09 -2.32 22.82
N LYS A 25 12.30 -2.40 21.51
CA LYS A 25 13.60 -2.71 20.89
C LYS A 25 14.14 -1.60 19.99
N GLY A 26 13.51 -0.43 20.01
CA GLY A 26 13.95 0.72 19.23
C GLY A 26 13.21 0.89 17.91
N LEU A 27 13.70 1.83 17.12
CA LEU A 27 13.19 2.12 15.79
C LEU A 27 13.59 0.99 14.83
N LEU A 28 12.66 0.57 13.96
CA LEU A 28 12.86 -0.41 12.88
C LEU A 28 12.98 0.23 11.48
N ASN A 29 12.15 1.22 11.14
CA ASN A 29 12.26 1.99 9.89
C ASN A 29 12.41 3.50 10.15
N GLU A 30 13.06 4.25 9.25
CA GLU A 30 13.03 5.73 9.24
C GLU A 30 11.76 6.27 8.57
N ILE A 31 11.59 7.59 8.57
CA ILE A 31 10.50 8.28 7.86
C ILE A 31 10.53 7.88 6.37
N ALA A 32 9.39 7.41 5.86
CA ALA A 32 9.26 7.03 4.46
C ALA A 32 9.39 8.25 3.53
N GLY A 33 10.07 8.07 2.40
CA GLY A 33 10.31 9.15 1.44
C GLY A 33 9.00 9.80 0.95
N ASN A 34 8.92 11.13 1.03
CA ASN A 34 7.78 11.93 0.56
C ASN A 34 6.39 11.46 1.10
N SER A 35 6.36 10.91 2.32
CA SER A 35 5.13 10.51 3.02
C SER A 35 5.24 10.84 4.51
N ASN A 36 4.19 11.43 5.09
CA ASN A 36 4.11 11.68 6.53
C ASN A 36 3.63 10.45 7.34
N THR A 37 3.06 9.45 6.66
CA THR A 37 2.64 8.18 7.25
C THR A 37 3.60 7.07 6.85
N ASN A 38 3.72 6.05 7.69
CA ASN A 38 4.59 4.90 7.53
C ASN A 38 3.85 3.68 8.07
N HIS A 39 3.35 2.83 7.17
CA HIS A 39 2.66 1.60 7.53
C HIS A 39 3.40 0.42 6.94
N GLN A 40 3.52 -0.64 7.72
CA GLN A 40 4.37 -1.77 7.39
C GLN A 40 3.67 -3.12 7.58
N SER A 41 4.14 -4.09 6.82
CA SER A 41 3.97 -5.51 7.06
C SER A 41 5.33 -6.21 6.99
N ILE A 42 5.48 -7.28 7.76
CA ILE A 42 6.65 -8.14 7.71
C ILE A 42 6.18 -9.52 7.31
N ILE A 43 6.88 -10.17 6.39
CA ILE A 43 6.58 -11.56 5.97
C ILE A 43 7.85 -12.36 5.80
N ASP A 44 7.74 -13.67 6.00
CA ASP A 44 8.77 -14.64 5.61
C ASP A 44 8.30 -15.37 4.35
N PHE A 45 9.14 -15.36 3.32
CA PHE A 45 8.85 -16.01 2.04
C PHE A 45 10.11 -16.62 1.45
N LYS A 46 10.03 -17.89 1.02
CA LYS A 46 11.15 -18.63 0.41
C LYS A 46 12.48 -18.52 1.20
N GLY A 47 12.41 -18.56 2.53
CA GLY A 47 13.58 -18.51 3.40
C GLY A 47 14.22 -17.14 3.58
N LYS A 48 13.57 -16.06 3.12
CA LYS A 48 13.97 -14.68 3.35
C LYS A 48 12.85 -13.91 4.03
N SER A 49 13.22 -12.89 4.80
CA SER A 49 12.27 -11.99 5.46
C SER A 49 12.21 -10.67 4.71
N TYR A 50 11.01 -10.11 4.62
CA TYR A 50 10.72 -8.91 3.83
C TYR A 50 9.98 -7.88 4.67
N PHE A 51 10.34 -6.62 4.48
CA PHE A 51 9.67 -5.46 5.03
C PHE A 51 8.91 -4.77 3.90
N ILE A 52 7.58 -4.85 3.94
CA ILE A 52 6.68 -4.23 2.98
C ILE A 52 6.17 -2.94 3.60
N TYR A 53 6.24 -1.83 2.88
CA TYR A 53 5.84 -0.51 3.37
C TYR A 53 5.31 0.36 2.23
N HIS A 54 4.99 1.62 2.52
CA HIS A 54 4.65 2.59 1.48
C HIS A 54 5.55 3.83 1.53
N ASN A 55 5.71 4.51 0.40
CA ASN A 55 6.29 5.84 0.32
C ASN A 55 5.54 6.70 -0.72
N GLY A 56 5.85 7.98 -0.83
CA GLY A 56 5.30 8.89 -1.84
C GLY A 56 6.28 9.25 -2.95
N GLY A 57 7.34 8.44 -3.17
CA GLY A 57 8.48 8.81 -4.00
C GLY A 57 8.44 8.35 -5.46
N MET A 58 7.49 7.48 -5.84
CA MET A 58 7.48 6.79 -7.14
C MET A 58 7.06 7.66 -8.34
N ASP A 59 6.27 8.71 -8.11
CA ASP A 59 5.70 9.59 -9.14
C ASP A 59 6.08 11.05 -8.80
N VAL A 60 6.23 11.90 -9.81
CA VAL A 60 6.38 13.36 -9.64
C VAL A 60 5.20 13.98 -8.89
N LYS A 61 4.03 13.34 -8.93
CA LYS A 61 2.84 13.71 -8.13
C LYS A 61 2.67 12.85 -6.87
N GLY A 62 3.66 12.04 -6.51
CA GLY A 62 3.64 11.24 -5.29
C GLY A 62 3.61 12.14 -4.05
N SER A 63 2.96 11.68 -2.99
CA SER A 63 2.83 12.42 -1.72
C SER A 63 2.29 11.52 -0.60
N SER A 64 2.15 12.07 0.60
CA SER A 64 1.40 11.47 1.71
C SER A 64 -0.01 10.97 1.36
N TYR A 65 -0.66 11.59 0.35
CA TYR A 65 -2.00 11.21 -0.11
C TYR A 65 -1.99 10.34 -1.38
N ARG A 66 -0.81 10.16 -1.99
CA ARG A 66 -0.59 9.41 -3.23
C ARG A 66 0.67 8.55 -3.04
N ARG A 67 0.47 7.41 -2.39
CA ARG A 67 1.53 6.52 -1.94
C ARG A 67 1.61 5.29 -2.83
N SER A 68 2.79 4.69 -2.88
CA SER A 68 3.06 3.45 -3.57
C SER A 68 3.68 2.43 -2.62
N VAL A 69 3.44 1.15 -2.89
CA VAL A 69 4.00 0.05 -2.12
C VAL A 69 5.47 -0.15 -2.47
N CYS A 70 6.27 -0.41 -1.45
CA CYS A 70 7.70 -0.71 -1.53
C CYS A 70 7.99 -1.99 -0.74
N ILE A 71 9.08 -2.67 -1.08
CA ILE A 71 9.51 -3.89 -0.41
C ILE A 71 11.04 -3.94 -0.39
N ASP A 72 11.59 -4.18 0.80
CA ASP A 72 13.01 -4.34 1.04
C ASP A 72 13.27 -5.58 1.92
N TYR A 73 14.51 -6.06 1.91
CA TYR A 73 14.89 -7.17 2.78
C TYR A 73 14.90 -6.76 4.25
N LEU A 74 14.42 -7.67 5.10
CA LEU A 74 14.53 -7.57 6.54
C LEU A 74 15.54 -8.60 7.06
N TYR A 75 16.40 -8.17 7.97
CA TYR A 75 17.44 -9.02 8.54
C TYR A 75 17.33 -9.08 10.06
N TYR A 76 17.56 -10.27 10.60
CA TYR A 76 17.71 -10.49 12.03
C TYR A 76 19.19 -10.40 12.44
N ASN A 77 19.43 -9.90 13.64
CA ASN A 77 20.68 -10.07 14.35
C ASN A 77 20.80 -11.51 14.90
N LYS A 78 22.00 -11.88 15.35
CA LYS A 78 22.25 -13.20 15.94
C LYS A 78 21.41 -13.48 17.20
N ASP A 79 21.01 -12.44 17.91
CA ASP A 79 20.19 -12.51 19.12
C ASP A 79 18.68 -12.53 18.82
N GLY A 80 18.29 -12.58 17.54
CA GLY A 80 16.89 -12.57 17.10
C GLY A 80 16.24 -11.19 17.06
N THR A 81 16.95 -10.11 17.40
CA THR A 81 16.45 -8.74 17.20
C THR A 81 16.46 -8.34 15.72
N LEU A 82 15.69 -7.33 15.33
CA LEU A 82 15.63 -6.85 13.95
C LEU A 82 16.69 -5.79 13.70
N LYS A 83 17.34 -5.85 12.54
CA LYS A 83 18.18 -4.76 12.01
C LYS A 83 17.30 -3.64 11.45
N ARG A 84 17.81 -2.40 11.48
CA ARG A 84 17.17 -1.25 10.81
C ARG A 84 16.95 -1.57 9.33
N VAL A 85 15.74 -1.33 8.85
CA VAL A 85 15.38 -1.46 7.44
C VAL A 85 16.20 -0.45 6.64
N GLN A 86 16.76 -0.91 5.52
CA GLN A 86 17.39 -0.06 4.52
C GLN A 86 16.41 0.10 3.38
N MET A 87 15.73 1.25 3.30
CA MET A 87 14.84 1.55 2.18
C MET A 87 15.69 1.83 0.95
N THR A 88 15.47 1.08 -0.14
CA THR A 88 16.26 1.23 -1.37
C THR A 88 15.41 1.70 -2.54
N THR A 89 16.07 2.28 -3.55
CA THR A 89 15.40 2.60 -4.82
C THR A 89 15.28 1.36 -5.70
N GLU A 90 16.27 0.48 -5.59
CA GLU A 90 16.42 -0.75 -6.37
C GLU A 90 15.43 -1.84 -5.94
N GLY A 91 15.00 -1.83 -4.68
CA GLY A 91 14.11 -2.83 -4.11
C GLY A 91 14.77 -4.22 -4.03
N LEU A 92 13.99 -5.25 -4.35
CA LEU A 92 14.49 -6.63 -4.33
C LEU A 92 15.18 -7.00 -5.65
N GLU A 93 16.22 -7.83 -5.54
CA GLU A 93 16.77 -8.52 -6.70
C GLU A 93 15.68 -9.32 -7.43
N GLN A 94 15.66 -9.23 -8.76
CA GLN A 94 14.73 -9.99 -9.58
C GLN A 94 14.99 -11.48 -9.40
N VAL A 95 14.05 -12.18 -8.76
CA VAL A 95 14.07 -13.63 -8.70
C VAL A 95 13.56 -14.14 -10.04
N ALA A 96 14.39 -14.88 -10.77
CA ALA A 96 13.95 -15.59 -11.97
C ALA A 96 12.74 -16.47 -11.61
N LEU A 97 11.62 -16.27 -12.29
CA LEU A 97 10.49 -17.15 -12.14
C LEU A 97 10.90 -18.52 -12.73
N PRO A 98 10.59 -19.63 -12.05
CA PRO A 98 11.03 -20.96 -12.49
C PRO A 98 10.38 -21.42 -13.81
N ASP A 99 9.44 -20.65 -14.36
CA ASP A 99 8.73 -20.96 -15.61
C ASP A 99 8.53 -19.68 -16.44
N ASP A 100 9.03 -19.68 -17.68
CA ASP A 100 8.86 -18.63 -18.68
C ASP A 100 7.38 -18.29 -18.91
N ARG A 101 6.46 -19.25 -18.72
CA ARG A 101 5.01 -19.01 -18.87
C ARG A 101 4.42 -18.18 -17.75
N ALA A 102 4.88 -18.38 -16.51
CA ALA A 102 4.44 -17.56 -15.39
C ALA A 102 4.95 -16.13 -15.54
N GLN A 103 6.18 -15.97 -16.02
CA GLN A 103 6.75 -14.66 -16.33
C GLN A 103 5.98 -13.97 -17.48
N ALA A 104 5.69 -14.69 -18.57
CA ALA A 104 4.89 -14.17 -19.67
C ALA A 104 3.47 -13.79 -19.22
N PHE A 105 2.83 -14.58 -18.35
CA PHE A 105 1.50 -14.27 -17.82
C PHE A 105 1.51 -13.00 -16.95
N VAL A 106 2.46 -12.88 -16.01
CA VAL A 106 2.57 -11.68 -15.16
C VAL A 106 2.88 -10.42 -15.99
N ILE A 107 3.77 -10.53 -16.98
CA ILE A 107 4.08 -9.43 -17.90
C ILE A 107 2.83 -9.05 -18.72
N LEU A 108 2.08 -10.04 -19.24
CA LEU A 108 0.89 -9.80 -20.03
C LEU A 108 -0.21 -9.11 -19.21
N GLU A 109 -0.45 -9.57 -17.98
CA GLU A 109 -1.43 -8.93 -17.08
C GLU A 109 -0.99 -7.51 -16.70
N GLY A 110 0.31 -7.28 -16.48
CA GLY A 110 0.87 -5.95 -16.26
C GLY A 110 0.64 -5.01 -17.47
N LEU A 111 0.96 -5.46 -18.67
CA LEU A 111 0.71 -4.73 -19.92
C LEU A 111 -0.79 -4.47 -20.14
N LEU A 112 -1.65 -5.45 -19.82
CA LEU A 112 -3.09 -5.29 -19.92
C LEU A 112 -3.60 -4.22 -18.94
N ALA A 113 -3.09 -4.19 -17.71
CA ALA A 113 -3.43 -3.18 -16.72
C ALA A 113 -2.99 -1.77 -17.18
N GLU A 114 -1.80 -1.62 -17.76
CA GLU A 114 -1.35 -0.36 -18.36
C GLU A 114 -2.23 0.06 -19.54
N LEU A 115 -2.60 -0.88 -20.41
CA LEU A 115 -3.45 -0.61 -21.56
C LEU A 115 -4.87 -0.21 -21.14
N GLN A 116 -5.40 -0.81 -20.06
CA GLN A 116 -6.65 -0.39 -19.43
C GLN A 116 -6.56 1.02 -18.83
N LEU A 117 -5.41 1.39 -18.25
CA LEU A 117 -5.17 2.74 -17.76
C LEU A 117 -5.13 3.77 -18.90
N VAL A 118 -4.42 3.47 -20.00
CA VAL A 118 -4.36 4.32 -21.20
C VAL A 118 -5.73 4.48 -21.84
N ARG A 119 -6.50 3.39 -21.97
CA ARG A 119 -7.89 3.45 -22.49
C ARG A 119 -8.80 4.32 -21.64
N ARG A 120 -8.67 4.26 -20.30
CA ARG A 120 -9.40 5.16 -19.40
C ARG A 120 -9.00 6.61 -19.60
N HIS A 121 -7.72 6.89 -19.79
CA HIS A 121 -7.25 8.26 -20.02
C HIS A 121 -7.73 8.83 -21.35
N LEU A 122 -7.73 8.03 -22.42
CA LEU A 122 -8.28 8.43 -23.73
C LEU A 122 -9.79 8.65 -23.66
N ALA A 123 -10.55 7.76 -23.02
CA ALA A 123 -11.99 7.95 -22.84
C ALA A 123 -12.31 9.21 -22.03
N TYR A 124 -11.51 9.54 -21.02
CA TYR A 124 -11.65 10.80 -20.28
C TYR A 124 -11.40 12.02 -21.17
N LEU A 125 -10.37 11.99 -22.02
CA LEU A 125 -10.06 13.07 -22.95
C LEU A 125 -11.14 13.25 -24.02
N ASP A 126 -11.69 12.15 -24.56
CA ASP A 126 -12.79 12.19 -25.52
C ASP A 126 -14.04 12.84 -24.90
N ILE A 127 -14.40 12.47 -23.66
CA ILE A 127 -15.51 13.08 -22.92
C ILE A 127 -15.27 14.59 -22.71
N VAL A 128 -14.06 14.99 -22.31
CA VAL A 128 -13.72 16.41 -22.07
C VAL A 128 -13.73 17.21 -23.39
N ALA A 129 -13.25 16.63 -24.48
CA ALA A 129 -13.28 17.25 -25.81
C ALA A 129 -14.72 17.43 -26.33
N GLU A 130 -15.59 16.44 -26.11
CA GLU A 130 -16.99 16.48 -26.52
C GLU A 130 -17.80 17.49 -25.69
N LEU A 131 -17.49 17.63 -24.40
CA LEU A 131 -18.05 18.67 -23.51
C LEU A 131 -17.55 20.07 -23.86
N ALA A 132 -16.29 20.23 -24.29
CA ALA A 132 -15.74 21.52 -24.72
C ALA A 132 -16.40 22.05 -26.01
N HIS A 133 -16.94 21.16 -26.86
CA HIS A 133 -17.65 21.52 -28.08
C HIS A 133 -19.14 21.87 -27.88
N HIS A 134 -19.74 21.53 -26.73
CA HIS A 134 -21.16 21.79 -26.46
C HIS A 134 -21.34 22.63 -25.20
N GLY A 135 -21.22 23.95 -25.34
CA GLY A 135 -21.48 24.94 -24.28
C GLY A 135 -22.92 24.97 -23.71
N HIS A 136 -23.74 23.95 -23.93
CA HIS A 136 -25.13 23.90 -23.45
C HIS A 136 -25.66 22.53 -22.99
N ILE A 137 -24.86 21.47 -22.90
CA ILE A 137 -25.38 20.15 -22.46
C ILE A 137 -24.78 19.74 -21.11
N GLY A 138 -24.95 20.62 -20.12
CA GLY A 138 -24.68 20.35 -18.72
C GLY A 138 -25.89 19.74 -18.01
N ALA A 139 -26.54 18.72 -18.56
CA ALA A 139 -27.55 17.90 -17.87
C ALA A 139 -28.05 16.78 -18.80
N LYS A 140 -27.40 15.61 -18.75
CA LYS A 140 -27.93 14.26 -19.07
C LYS A 140 -26.79 13.36 -19.53
N PHE A 141 -26.01 12.81 -18.60
CA PHE A 141 -25.40 11.48 -18.73
C PHE A 141 -25.01 11.01 -17.32
N GLN A 142 -26.02 10.78 -16.50
CA GLN A 142 -25.90 10.13 -15.21
C GLN A 142 -26.51 8.72 -15.34
N ALA A 143 -25.97 7.90 -16.26
CA ALA A 143 -26.36 6.51 -16.42
C ALA A 143 -25.43 5.76 -17.41
N LEU A 144 -24.14 5.68 -17.13
CA LEU A 144 -23.36 4.53 -17.57
C LEU A 144 -22.37 4.17 -16.47
N ALA A 145 -22.57 2.98 -15.93
CA ALA A 145 -22.02 2.50 -14.69
C ALA A 145 -20.51 2.23 -14.77
N LEU A 146 -19.73 2.93 -13.94
CA LEU A 146 -18.61 2.36 -13.20
C LEU A 146 -18.60 3.05 -11.82
N VAL A 147 -18.88 2.25 -10.79
CA VAL A 147 -18.90 2.58 -9.36
C VAL A 147 -17.58 3.28 -8.95
N PRO A 148 -17.60 4.29 -8.07
CA PRO A 148 -16.46 5.18 -7.83
C PRO A 148 -15.36 4.48 -7.04
N VAL A 149 -14.12 4.52 -7.56
CA VAL A 149 -12.92 4.40 -6.72
C VAL A 149 -12.55 5.82 -6.30
N GLY A 150 -12.65 6.06 -4.99
CA GLY A 150 -12.82 7.39 -4.41
C GLY A 150 -11.63 8.33 -4.60
N ASP A 151 -11.94 9.50 -5.15
CA ASP A 151 -11.23 10.73 -4.85
C ASP A 151 -11.95 11.36 -3.64
N VAL A 152 -11.42 11.15 -2.44
CA VAL A 152 -11.92 11.80 -1.22
C VAL A 152 -11.06 13.02 -0.95
N THR A 153 -11.34 14.11 -1.67
CA THR A 153 -10.96 15.45 -1.21
C THR A 153 -11.90 15.83 -0.07
N ARG A 154 -11.45 15.63 1.17
CA ARG A 154 -12.25 15.92 2.37
C ARG A 154 -12.20 17.41 2.71
N GLN A 155 -12.98 18.24 2.02
CA GLN A 155 -13.55 19.45 2.65
C GLN A 155 -14.91 19.06 3.23
N GLY A 156 -15.04 19.21 4.55
CA GLY A 156 -16.25 18.81 5.26
C GLY A 156 -17.44 19.69 4.91
N ILE A 157 -18.63 19.08 4.85
CA ILE A 157 -19.93 19.51 5.42
C ILE A 157 -20.93 18.34 5.22
N GLY A 158 -21.56 17.87 6.30
CA GLY A 158 -22.86 17.14 6.30
C GLY A 158 -22.87 15.66 5.93
N ARG A 159 -22.80 14.77 6.93
CA ARG A 159 -23.10 13.33 6.79
C ARG A 159 -24.62 13.07 6.88
N LYS A 160 -25.14 12.21 5.99
CA LYS A 160 -26.23 11.28 6.32
C LYS A 160 -25.70 9.87 6.08
N GLU A 161 -25.55 9.11 7.16
CA GLU A 161 -25.23 7.68 7.12
C GLU A 161 -26.45 6.94 6.55
N VAL A 162 -26.21 6.14 5.51
CA VAL A 162 -27.15 5.12 5.05
C VAL A 162 -26.80 3.87 5.85
N GLU A 163 -27.77 3.38 6.62
CA GLU A 163 -27.71 2.11 7.35
C GLU A 163 -27.48 0.97 6.34
N GLU A 164 -26.29 0.35 6.37
CA GLU A 164 -26.05 -0.93 5.71
C GLU A 164 -26.00 -2.05 6.76
N ALA A 165 -26.68 -3.14 6.42
CA ALA A 165 -26.95 -4.29 7.28
C ALA A 165 -25.65 -5.00 7.75
N PRO A 166 -25.66 -5.64 8.94
CA PRO A 166 -24.45 -6.11 9.59
C PRO A 166 -23.89 -7.34 8.89
N LEU A 167 -22.80 -7.17 8.15
CA LEU A 167 -21.86 -8.26 7.90
C LEU A 167 -21.13 -8.56 9.20
N HIS A 168 -21.31 -9.79 9.69
CA HIS A 168 -20.79 -10.31 10.95
C HIS A 168 -19.28 -10.04 11.08
N VAL A 169 -18.93 -9.03 11.87
CA VAL A 169 -17.55 -8.64 12.18
C VAL A 169 -17.06 -9.42 13.40
N ASP A 170 -16.09 -10.30 13.20
CA ASP A 170 -15.17 -10.69 14.27
C ASP A 170 -14.12 -9.56 14.38
N PRO A 171 -14.03 -8.81 15.50
CA PRO A 171 -13.31 -7.54 15.58
C PRO A 171 -11.78 -7.68 15.68
N LEU A 172 -11.20 -8.83 15.34
CA LEU A 172 -9.76 -9.00 15.34
C LEU A 172 -9.14 -8.44 14.06
N GLN A 173 -8.89 -7.12 14.06
CA GLN A 173 -7.73 -6.54 13.37
C GLN A 173 -6.50 -7.34 13.81
N ARG A 174 -6.10 -8.34 13.01
CA ARG A 174 -4.87 -9.08 13.25
C ARG A 174 -3.71 -8.15 12.94
N VAL A 175 -3.24 -7.45 13.97
CA VAL A 175 -1.87 -6.96 14.04
C VAL A 175 -0.99 -8.17 13.70
N GLY A 176 -0.29 -8.10 12.56
CA GLY A 176 0.58 -9.18 12.11
C GLY A 176 1.70 -9.39 13.12
N ILE A 177 1.55 -10.38 14.00
CA ILE A 177 2.63 -10.90 14.81
C ILE A 177 3.47 -11.76 13.88
N VAL A 178 4.58 -11.22 13.40
CA VAL A 178 5.60 -12.05 12.76
C VAL A 178 6.37 -12.73 13.87
N GLY A 179 6.08 -14.02 14.05
CA GLY A 179 6.91 -14.89 14.84
C GLY A 179 8.26 -15.01 14.13
N GLY A 180 9.31 -14.50 14.76
CA GLY A 180 10.68 -14.78 14.32
C GLY A 180 11.00 -16.28 14.42
N PRO A 181 12.17 -16.71 13.91
CA PRO A 181 12.59 -18.11 14.04
C PRO A 181 12.52 -18.55 15.51
N LYS A 182 12.13 -19.81 15.74
CA LYS A 182 12.10 -20.40 17.09
C LYS A 182 13.46 -20.14 17.76
N LEU A 183 13.43 -19.37 18.86
CA LEU A 183 14.56 -19.15 19.75
C LEU A 183 15.07 -20.48 20.34
#